data_AF-A0A1X2IPC9-F1
#
_entry.id   AF-A0A1X2IPC9-F1
#
_cell.length_a   1.000
_cell.length_b   1.000
_cell.length_c   1.000
_cell.angle_alpha   90.00
_cell.angle_beta   90.00
_cell.angle_gamma   90.00
#
_symmetry.space_group_name_H-M   'P 1'
#
loop_
_entity.id
_entity.type
_entity.pdbx_description
1 polymer ?
#
loop_
_entity_poly.entity_id
_entity_poly.type
_entity_poly.pdbx_seq_one_letter_code
_entity_poly.pdbx_strand_id
1 'polypeptide(L)'
;MWEILAGYRLTSRNIEIAASTHIDGGICCLSGRTAAYRTLILKDPAFQHCFTNDLWRGKYPLNSGDDKFLTRWMHSHGWNTYAQVCKEAELFSTFKNNWRFLKQVLRWTRNTWRSDFRSLFKERFIWRRHPYVAFTMIDKIFNPFTLLAGPLLVLKFALSQEHHPTNDPLPGWNIAASYIVWLLVTRFLKLFPHFVKRPQDIWVLPCWLVFNYYFAIMKLYALLTLHEVGWGTRNLNAAQEPPMTVNEKNNQQHQGQHDTKIEMDTLNTNSNSNSNSNSSNHSQRQ
;
A
#
# COMPACT_ATOMS: atom_id res chain seq x y z
N MET A 1 13.21 5.22 -7.31
CA MET A 1 13.28 4.04 -6.43
C MET A 1 11.91 3.60 -5.91
N TRP A 2 11.14 4.44 -5.18
CA TRP A 2 9.83 4.06 -4.63
C TRP A 2 8.83 3.50 -5.66
N GLU A 3 8.77 4.13 -6.84
CA GLU A 3 7.92 3.68 -7.95
C GLU A 3 8.33 2.29 -8.47
N ILE A 4 9.65 2.02 -8.54
CA ILE A 4 10.18 0.71 -8.94
C ILE A 4 9.80 -0.36 -7.90
N LEU A 5 9.96 -0.07 -6.60
CA LEU A 5 9.53 -0.97 -5.52
C LEU A 5 8.01 -1.22 -5.57
N ALA A 6 7.21 -0.20 -5.89
CA ALA A 6 5.78 -0.37 -6.09
C ALA A 6 5.46 -1.23 -7.33
N GLY A 7 6.22 -1.06 -8.42
CA GLY A 7 6.14 -1.85 -9.64
C GLY A 7 6.45 -3.33 -9.41
N TYR A 8 7.47 -3.66 -8.64
CA TYR A 8 7.77 -5.04 -8.23
C TYR A 8 6.62 -5.67 -7.44
N ARG A 9 6.05 -4.92 -6.49
CA ARG A 9 4.89 -5.36 -5.72
C ARG A 9 3.68 -5.61 -6.61
N LEU A 10 3.39 -4.69 -7.53
CA LEU A 10 2.28 -4.84 -8.48
C LEU A 10 2.49 -6.04 -9.41
N THR A 11 3.71 -6.25 -9.91
CA THR A 11 4.01 -7.39 -10.78
C THR A 11 3.71 -8.70 -10.05
N SER A 12 4.21 -8.85 -8.83
CA SER A 12 3.94 -10.04 -8.00
C SER A 12 2.44 -10.23 -7.77
N ARG A 13 1.70 -9.14 -7.56
CA ARG A 13 0.25 -9.16 -7.34
C ARG A 13 -0.53 -9.52 -8.61
N ASN A 14 -0.10 -9.03 -9.77
CA ASN A 14 -0.74 -9.29 -11.05
C ASN A 14 -0.57 -10.75 -11.47
N ILE A 15 0.61 -11.33 -11.24
CA ILE A 15 0.84 -12.77 -11.46
C ILE A 15 -0.14 -13.61 -10.62
N GLU A 16 -0.30 -13.25 -9.36
CA GLU A 16 -1.20 -13.95 -8.44
C GLU A 16 -2.68 -13.83 -8.87
N ILE A 17 -3.13 -12.63 -9.22
CA ILE A 17 -4.50 -12.38 -9.69
C ILE A 17 -4.76 -13.13 -11.00
N ALA A 18 -3.80 -13.10 -11.93
CA ALA A 18 -3.90 -13.81 -13.19
C ALA A 18 -4.01 -15.33 -12.95
N ALA A 19 -3.14 -15.88 -12.10
CA ALA A 19 -3.16 -17.30 -11.76
C ALA A 19 -4.49 -17.70 -11.13
N SER A 20 -4.97 -16.98 -10.10
CA SER A 20 -6.20 -17.36 -9.41
C SER A 20 -7.43 -17.28 -10.32
N THR A 21 -7.52 -16.22 -11.12
CA THR A 21 -8.63 -16.03 -12.07
C THR A 21 -8.70 -17.18 -13.08
N HIS A 22 -7.57 -17.69 -13.57
CA HIS A 22 -7.57 -18.77 -14.57
C HIS A 22 -7.65 -20.17 -13.95
N ILE A 23 -7.21 -20.37 -12.71
CA ILE A 23 -7.23 -21.68 -12.04
C ILE A 23 -8.62 -22.00 -11.49
N ASP A 24 -9.21 -21.10 -10.69
CA ASP A 24 -10.49 -21.35 -10.02
C ASP A 24 -11.55 -20.27 -10.27
N GLY A 25 -11.28 -19.28 -11.13
CA GLY A 25 -12.21 -18.17 -11.41
C GLY A 25 -12.32 -17.15 -10.29
N GLY A 26 -11.54 -17.31 -9.21
CA GLY A 26 -11.62 -16.49 -8.02
C GLY A 26 -10.60 -15.37 -7.99
N ILE A 27 -10.91 -14.32 -7.23
CA ILE A 27 -9.97 -13.25 -6.94
C ILE A 27 -10.10 -12.83 -5.48
N CYS A 28 -8.99 -12.69 -4.78
CA CYS A 28 -9.04 -12.26 -3.37
C CYS A 28 -9.35 -10.77 -3.21
N CYS A 29 -9.19 -9.96 -4.27
CA CYS A 29 -9.62 -8.56 -4.32
C CYS A 29 -9.70 -8.07 -5.77
N LEU A 30 -10.88 -7.68 -6.22
CA LEU A 30 -11.05 -6.95 -7.48
C LEU A 30 -10.73 -5.47 -7.25
N SER A 31 -9.71 -4.95 -7.92
CA SER A 31 -9.23 -3.58 -7.65
C SER A 31 -10.28 -2.53 -7.98
N GLY A 32 -10.54 -1.61 -7.04
CA GLY A 32 -11.44 -0.48 -7.25
C GLY A 32 -10.94 0.60 -8.22
N ARG A 33 -9.76 0.46 -8.84
CA ARG A 33 -9.29 1.40 -9.87
C ARG A 33 -10.14 1.33 -11.14
N THR A 34 -10.51 0.13 -11.54
CA THR A 34 -11.37 -0.12 -12.69
C THR A 34 -12.02 -1.47 -12.49
N ALA A 35 -13.32 -1.45 -12.21
CA ALA A 35 -14.14 -2.64 -12.05
C ALA A 35 -15.54 -2.33 -12.57
N ALA A 36 -16.15 -3.29 -13.25
CA ALA A 36 -17.53 -3.20 -13.70
C ALA A 36 -18.37 -4.22 -12.92
N TYR A 37 -19.49 -3.74 -12.37
CA TYR A 37 -20.44 -4.56 -11.62
C TYR A 37 -21.81 -4.49 -12.28
N ARG A 38 -22.57 -5.59 -12.22
CA ARG A 38 -23.95 -5.60 -12.71
C ARG A 38 -24.81 -4.69 -11.84
N THR A 39 -25.59 -3.82 -12.46
CA THR A 39 -26.42 -2.83 -11.75
C THR A 39 -27.40 -3.47 -10.77
N LEU A 40 -27.95 -4.65 -11.11
CA LEU A 40 -28.88 -5.39 -10.26
C LEU A 40 -28.27 -5.78 -8.89
N ILE A 41 -26.95 -6.00 -8.83
CA ILE A 41 -26.23 -6.29 -7.59
C ILE A 41 -26.16 -5.04 -6.73
N LEU A 42 -25.80 -3.90 -7.33
CA LEU A 42 -25.61 -2.64 -6.60
C LEU A 42 -26.94 -2.01 -6.15
N LYS A 43 -28.04 -2.33 -6.85
CA LYS A 43 -29.40 -1.89 -6.52
C LYS A 43 -30.09 -2.77 -5.48
N ASP A 44 -29.53 -3.93 -5.13
CA ASP A 44 -30.09 -4.80 -4.10
C ASP A 44 -30.09 -4.08 -2.73
N PRO A 45 -31.25 -3.92 -2.08
CA PRO A 45 -31.32 -3.31 -0.75
C PRO A 45 -30.45 -4.02 0.29
N ALA A 46 -30.34 -5.35 0.21
CA ALA A 46 -29.50 -6.13 1.13
C ALA A 46 -28.02 -5.80 0.92
N PHE A 47 -27.59 -5.68 -0.34
CA PHE A 47 -26.24 -5.24 -0.69
C PHE A 47 -25.94 -3.87 -0.09
N GLN A 48 -26.81 -2.88 -0.31
CA GLN A 48 -26.60 -1.51 0.17
C GLN A 48 -26.54 -1.43 1.71
N HIS A 49 -27.42 -2.16 2.38
CA HIS A 49 -27.41 -2.24 3.85
C HIS A 49 -26.10 -2.88 4.36
N CYS A 50 -25.70 -4.02 3.79
CA CYS A 50 -24.47 -4.69 4.22
C CYS A 50 -23.20 -3.91 3.87
N PHE A 51 -23.19 -3.19 2.74
CA PHE A 51 -22.06 -2.36 2.32
C PHE A 51 -21.83 -1.19 3.28
N THR A 52 -22.91 -0.52 3.70
CA THR A 52 -22.84 0.63 4.62
C THR A 52 -22.61 0.23 6.08
N ASN A 53 -22.98 -1.00 6.46
CA ASN A 53 -22.83 -1.53 7.81
C ASN A 53 -21.70 -2.58 7.96
N ASP A 54 -20.68 -2.54 7.08
CA ASP A 54 -19.55 -3.46 7.23
C ASP A 54 -18.64 -3.04 8.40
N LEU A 55 -18.77 -3.76 9.52
CA LEU A 55 -18.07 -3.47 10.77
C LEU A 55 -17.02 -4.54 11.07
N TRP A 56 -15.76 -4.15 11.29
CA TRP A 56 -14.73 -5.04 11.86
C TRP A 56 -14.97 -5.24 13.36
N ARG A 57 -15.03 -6.52 13.78
CA ARG A 57 -15.40 -6.93 15.14
C ARG A 57 -16.71 -6.30 15.67
N GLY A 58 -17.62 -5.92 14.77
CA GLY A 58 -18.88 -5.26 15.14
C GLY A 58 -18.75 -3.84 15.69
N LYS A 59 -17.55 -3.25 15.67
CA LYS A 59 -17.28 -1.92 16.26
C LYS A 59 -16.72 -0.91 15.26
N TYR A 60 -15.82 -1.34 14.39
CA TYR A 60 -15.04 -0.42 13.56
C TYR A 60 -15.54 -0.40 12.11
N PRO A 61 -16.08 0.72 11.59
CA PRO A 61 -16.58 0.78 10.22
C PRO A 61 -15.46 0.65 9.20
N LEU A 62 -15.66 -0.23 8.22
CA LEU A 62 -14.67 -0.62 7.22
C LEU A 62 -14.66 0.32 6.01
N ASN A 63 -14.43 1.61 6.25
CA ASN A 63 -14.56 2.63 5.22
C ASN A 63 -13.51 2.55 4.10
N SER A 64 -12.38 1.86 4.30
CA SER A 64 -11.21 1.93 3.41
C SER A 64 -10.95 0.70 2.54
N GLY A 65 -11.89 -0.25 2.47
CA GLY A 65 -11.78 -1.52 1.75
C GLY A 65 -13.08 -1.96 1.08
N ASP A 66 -13.71 -1.03 0.37
CA ASP A 66 -14.88 -1.25 -0.50
C ASP A 66 -14.66 -2.36 -1.52
N ASP A 67 -13.49 -2.37 -2.16
CA ASP A 67 -13.03 -3.37 -3.13
C ASP A 67 -13.12 -4.81 -2.59
N LYS A 68 -12.61 -5.01 -1.37
CA LYS A 68 -12.62 -6.29 -0.66
C LYS A 68 -14.02 -6.70 -0.22
N PHE A 69 -14.87 -5.76 0.21
CA PHE A 69 -16.28 -6.07 0.52
C PHE A 69 -17.01 -6.53 -0.74
N LEU A 70 -16.93 -5.76 -1.83
CA LEU A 70 -17.57 -6.09 -3.11
C LEU A 70 -17.15 -7.48 -3.57
N THR A 71 -15.85 -7.76 -3.50
CA THR A 71 -15.30 -9.07 -3.85
C THR A 71 -15.91 -10.18 -2.99
N ARG A 72 -15.92 -10.05 -1.65
CA ARG A 72 -16.53 -11.04 -0.76
C ARG A 72 -18.01 -11.25 -1.02
N TRP A 73 -18.75 -10.18 -1.28
CA TRP A 73 -20.17 -10.26 -1.63
C TRP A 73 -20.40 -11.10 -2.89
N MET A 74 -19.55 -10.95 -3.91
CA MET A 74 -19.63 -11.78 -5.12
C MET A 74 -19.47 -13.25 -4.77
N HIS A 75 -18.49 -13.58 -3.94
CA HIS A 75 -18.17 -14.95 -3.55
C HIS A 75 -19.30 -15.59 -2.74
N SER A 76 -19.92 -14.84 -1.81
CA SER A 76 -20.99 -15.36 -0.95
C SER A 76 -22.33 -15.52 -1.68
N HIS A 77 -22.63 -14.68 -2.67
CA HIS A 77 -23.90 -14.69 -3.41
C HIS A 77 -23.81 -15.42 -4.76
N GLY A 78 -22.74 -16.18 -4.98
CA GLY A 78 -22.60 -17.05 -6.16
C GLY A 78 -22.32 -16.32 -7.48
N TRP A 79 -21.92 -15.06 -7.43
CA TRP A 79 -21.53 -14.30 -8.62
C TRP A 79 -20.13 -14.70 -9.08
N ASN A 80 -19.97 -14.81 -10.40
CA ASN A 80 -18.66 -15.03 -11.00
C ASN A 80 -17.88 -13.72 -11.11
N THR A 81 -16.60 -13.78 -10.79
CA THR A 81 -15.65 -12.68 -10.99
C THR A 81 -14.68 -13.05 -12.10
N TYR A 82 -14.22 -12.07 -12.86
CA TYR A 82 -13.19 -12.29 -13.87
C TYR A 82 -12.30 -11.06 -13.97
N ALA A 83 -10.98 -11.28 -14.04
CA ALA A 83 -10.00 -10.25 -14.31
C ALA A 83 -9.44 -10.45 -15.72
N GLN A 84 -9.63 -9.46 -16.58
CA GLN A 84 -9.09 -9.48 -17.93
C GLN A 84 -7.59 -9.14 -17.89
N VAL A 85 -6.75 -10.13 -18.20
CA VAL A 85 -5.29 -10.00 -18.19
C VAL A 85 -4.80 -9.88 -19.63
N CYS A 86 -4.94 -8.70 -20.22
CA CYS A 86 -4.45 -8.40 -21.57
C CYS A 86 -3.92 -6.97 -21.66
N LYS A 87 -3.20 -6.66 -22.75
CA LYS A 87 -2.55 -5.35 -22.94
C LYS A 87 -3.59 -4.23 -23.12
N GLU A 88 -4.73 -4.56 -23.71
CA GLU A 88 -5.83 -3.65 -24.00
C GLU A 88 -6.58 -3.21 -22.72
N ALA A 89 -6.49 -4.01 -21.66
CA ALA A 89 -7.08 -3.72 -20.34
C ALA A 89 -6.02 -3.30 -19.30
N GLU A 90 -4.82 -2.90 -19.74
CA GLU A 90 -3.74 -2.48 -18.84
C GLU A 90 -4.03 -1.10 -18.23
N LEU A 91 -3.82 -0.99 -16.92
CA LEU A 91 -4.09 0.23 -16.15
C LEU A 91 -2.83 0.71 -15.47
N PHE A 92 -2.53 2.00 -15.64
CA PHE A 92 -1.42 2.66 -14.97
C PHE A 92 -1.89 3.23 -13.63
N SER A 93 -1.23 2.81 -12.54
CA SER A 93 -1.45 3.39 -11.22
C SER A 93 -0.25 4.24 -10.83
N THR A 94 -0.51 5.48 -10.45
CA THR A 94 0.50 6.35 -9.85
C THR A 94 0.67 6.01 -8.37
N PHE A 95 1.92 6.01 -7.91
CA PHE A 95 2.26 5.84 -6.50
C PHE A 95 2.83 7.14 -5.95
N LYS A 96 2.75 7.32 -4.63
CA LYS A 96 3.40 8.44 -3.97
C LYS A 96 4.92 8.22 -4.05
N ASN A 97 5.66 9.15 -4.65
CA ASN A 97 7.13 9.08 -4.76
C ASN A 97 7.86 9.46 -3.45
N ASN A 98 7.26 9.19 -2.30
CA ASN A 98 7.83 9.51 -0.99
C ASN A 98 7.48 8.44 0.03
N TRP A 99 8.05 8.57 1.23
CA TRP A 99 7.82 7.66 2.36
C TRP A 99 6.35 7.44 2.73
N ARG A 100 5.44 8.34 2.31
CA ARG A 100 3.99 8.16 2.49
C ARG A 100 3.47 6.93 1.74
N PHE A 101 4.22 6.40 0.75
CA PHE A 101 3.98 5.08 0.17
C PHE A 101 3.86 3.98 1.23
N LEU A 102 4.71 4.00 2.27
CA LEU A 102 4.68 3.02 3.34
C LEU A 102 3.37 3.07 4.12
N LYS A 103 2.87 4.28 4.43
CA LYS A 103 1.56 4.48 5.06
C LYS A 103 0.43 3.90 4.21
N GLN A 104 0.50 4.10 2.89
CA GLN A 104 -0.47 3.56 1.95
C GLN A 104 -0.44 2.02 1.91
N VAL A 105 0.73 1.40 1.85
CA VAL A 105 0.84 -0.06 1.85
C VAL A 105 0.45 -0.65 3.21
N LEU A 106 0.77 0.01 4.32
CA LEU A 106 0.34 -0.41 5.65
C LEU A 106 -1.19 -0.45 5.76
N ARG A 107 -1.88 0.59 5.29
CA ARG A 107 -3.36 0.61 5.23
C ARG A 107 -3.91 -0.56 4.41
N TRP A 108 -3.37 -0.79 3.22
CA TRP A 108 -3.77 -1.92 2.37
C TRP A 108 -3.51 -3.27 3.04
N THR A 109 -2.41 -3.39 3.77
CA THR A 109 -2.05 -4.61 4.49
C THR A 109 -3.03 -4.89 5.63
N ARG A 110 -3.42 -3.86 6.41
CA ARG A 110 -4.47 -3.98 7.45
C ARG A 110 -5.81 -4.41 6.84
N ASN A 111 -6.22 -3.79 5.73
CA ASN A 111 -7.45 -4.17 5.02
C ASN A 111 -7.41 -5.61 4.51
N THR A 112 -6.26 -6.04 4.00
CA THR A 112 -6.05 -7.42 3.53
C THR A 112 -6.21 -8.41 4.68
N TRP A 113 -5.54 -8.19 5.81
CA TRP A 113 -5.70 -9.03 7.00
C TRP A 113 -7.17 -9.14 7.43
N ARG A 114 -7.86 -8.01 7.59
CA ARG A 114 -9.27 -8.00 8.01
C ARG A 114 -10.16 -8.79 7.06
N SER A 115 -10.03 -8.54 5.75
CA SER A 115 -10.85 -9.22 4.75
C SER A 115 -10.51 -10.70 4.61
N ASP A 116 -9.23 -11.06 4.65
CA ASP A 116 -8.79 -12.44 4.45
C ASP A 116 -9.19 -13.29 5.67
N PHE A 117 -9.04 -12.79 6.91
CA PHE A 117 -9.56 -13.47 8.10
C PHE A 117 -11.07 -13.69 8.03
N ARG A 118 -11.82 -12.67 7.60
CA ARG A 118 -13.26 -12.79 7.46
C ARG A 118 -13.65 -13.82 6.41
N SER A 119 -12.99 -13.80 5.25
CA SER A 119 -13.27 -14.73 4.14
C SER A 119 -12.95 -16.18 4.52
N LEU A 120 -11.77 -16.40 5.13
CA LEU A 120 -11.28 -17.74 5.47
C LEU A 120 -12.01 -18.36 6.66
N PHE A 121 -12.25 -17.59 7.73
CA PHE A 121 -12.70 -18.17 9.01
C PHE A 121 -14.14 -17.86 9.37
N LYS A 122 -14.69 -16.71 8.97
CA LYS A 122 -16.06 -16.32 9.31
C LYS A 122 -17.06 -16.73 8.22
N GLU A 123 -16.83 -16.28 6.99
CA GLU A 123 -17.74 -16.50 5.86
C GLU A 123 -17.55 -17.88 5.21
N ARG A 124 -16.31 -18.34 5.06
CA ARG A 124 -15.92 -19.69 4.60
C ARG A 124 -16.39 -20.11 3.20
N PHE A 125 -17.19 -19.31 2.49
CA PHE A 125 -17.64 -19.61 1.13
C PHE A 125 -16.49 -19.85 0.15
N ILE A 126 -15.36 -19.16 0.35
CA ILE A 126 -14.19 -19.23 -0.52
C ILE A 126 -13.59 -20.63 -0.59
N TRP A 127 -13.68 -21.43 0.47
CA TRP A 127 -13.15 -22.79 0.51
C TRP A 127 -13.86 -23.74 -0.45
N ARG A 128 -15.16 -23.54 -0.64
CA ARG A 128 -15.97 -24.39 -1.51
C ARG A 128 -15.92 -23.93 -2.96
N ARG A 129 -15.85 -22.62 -3.19
CA ARG A 129 -15.95 -22.03 -4.53
C ARG A 129 -14.59 -21.80 -5.20
N HIS A 130 -13.61 -21.31 -4.44
CA HIS A 130 -12.30 -20.88 -4.95
C HIS A 130 -11.18 -21.37 -4.02
N PRO A 131 -10.93 -22.70 -4.00
CA PRO A 131 -9.97 -23.31 -3.07
C PRO A 131 -8.53 -22.84 -3.32
N TYR A 132 -8.16 -22.50 -4.56
CA TYR A 132 -6.83 -21.98 -4.86
C TYR A 132 -6.66 -20.57 -4.30
N VAL A 133 -7.67 -19.70 -4.41
CA VAL A 133 -7.65 -18.40 -3.72
C VAL A 133 -7.52 -18.58 -2.21
N ALA A 134 -8.28 -19.48 -1.60
CA ALA A 134 -8.20 -19.76 -0.17
C ALA A 134 -6.78 -20.22 0.25
N PHE A 135 -6.18 -21.11 -0.52
CA PHE A 135 -4.79 -21.55 -0.33
C PHE A 135 -3.81 -20.38 -0.40
N THR A 136 -3.89 -19.52 -1.43
CA THR A 136 -2.99 -18.36 -1.54
C THR A 136 -3.20 -17.32 -0.43
N MET A 137 -4.41 -17.18 0.11
CA MET A 137 -4.66 -16.34 1.28
C MET A 137 -3.94 -16.90 2.51
N ILE A 138 -3.99 -18.23 2.73
CA ILE A 138 -3.29 -18.89 3.84
C ILE A 138 -1.78 -18.78 3.70
N ASP A 139 -1.24 -19.04 2.50
CA ASP A 139 0.20 -18.88 2.24
C ASP A 139 0.67 -17.47 2.65
N LYS A 140 -0.11 -16.42 2.35
CA LYS A 140 0.22 -15.05 2.74
C LYS A 140 0.18 -14.79 4.25
N ILE A 141 -0.62 -15.54 5.01
CA ILE A 141 -0.65 -15.45 6.47
C ILE A 141 0.68 -15.95 7.04
N PHE A 142 1.20 -17.06 6.51
CA PHE A 142 2.43 -17.69 6.98
C PHE A 142 3.72 -17.08 6.41
N ASN A 143 3.66 -16.54 5.20
CA ASN A 143 4.79 -15.92 4.50
C ASN A 143 5.64 -14.92 5.34
N PRO A 144 5.07 -13.97 6.13
CA PRO A 144 5.91 -13.10 6.96
C PRO A 144 6.73 -13.87 8.00
N PHE A 145 6.19 -14.96 8.56
CA PHE A 145 6.90 -15.78 9.54
C PHE A 145 7.99 -16.62 8.88
N THR A 146 7.69 -17.28 7.76
CA THR A 146 8.67 -18.10 7.06
C THR A 146 9.82 -17.27 6.49
N LEU A 147 9.54 -16.05 6.01
CA LEU A 147 10.58 -15.14 5.54
C LEU A 147 11.54 -14.71 6.67
N LEU A 148 11.01 -14.44 7.87
CA LEU A 148 11.82 -14.04 9.03
C LEU A 148 12.55 -15.24 9.68
N ALA A 149 11.98 -16.44 9.59
CA ALA A 149 12.62 -17.66 10.07
C ALA A 149 13.87 -18.02 9.25
N GLY A 150 13.90 -17.70 7.95
CA GLY A 150 15.01 -18.00 7.05
C GLY A 150 16.39 -17.56 7.59
N PRO A 151 16.61 -16.27 7.87
CA PRO A 151 17.88 -15.78 8.43
C PRO A 151 18.24 -16.42 9.78
N LEU A 152 17.25 -16.67 10.64
CA LEU A 152 17.47 -17.30 11.95
C LEU A 152 17.94 -18.75 11.81
N LEU A 153 17.37 -19.49 10.87
CA LEU A 153 17.77 -20.87 10.58
C LEU A 153 19.18 -20.92 9.98
N VAL A 154 19.53 -20.00 9.07
CA VAL A 154 20.88 -19.91 8.51
C VAL A 154 21.90 -19.53 9.59
N LEU A 155 21.55 -18.59 10.47
CA LEU A 155 22.41 -18.22 11.60
C LEU A 155 22.61 -19.40 12.55
N LYS A 156 21.54 -20.11 12.91
CA LYS A 156 21.63 -21.32 13.76
C LYS A 156 22.51 -22.38 13.10
N PHE A 157 22.35 -22.59 11.79
CA PHE A 157 23.17 -23.52 11.01
C PHE A 157 24.65 -23.13 11.07
N ALA A 158 24.99 -21.86 10.82
CA ALA A 158 26.36 -21.36 10.87
C ALA A 158 27.00 -21.52 12.27
N LEU A 159 26.24 -21.25 13.35
CA LEU A 159 26.73 -21.41 14.72
C LEU A 159 26.86 -22.88 15.15
N SER A 160 26.09 -23.79 14.56
CA SER A 160 26.08 -25.21 14.94
C SER A 160 27.12 -26.04 14.19
N GLN A 161 27.93 -25.43 13.32
CA GLN A 161 28.94 -26.14 12.52
C GLN A 161 30.04 -26.77 13.38
N GLU A 162 30.39 -26.16 14.51
CA GLU A 162 31.45 -26.66 15.42
C GLU A 162 31.11 -28.00 16.09
N HIS A 163 29.83 -28.39 16.12
CA HIS A 163 29.37 -29.61 16.79
C HIS A 163 29.28 -30.84 15.86
N HIS A 164 29.54 -30.70 14.55
CA HIS A 164 29.41 -31.80 13.59
C HIS A 164 30.79 -32.26 13.06
N PRO A 165 31.20 -33.52 13.31
CA PRO A 165 32.57 -34.01 13.04
C PRO A 165 32.84 -34.42 11.58
N THR A 166 31.93 -34.18 10.63
CA THR A 166 31.99 -34.79 9.29
C THR A 166 32.57 -33.90 8.19
N ASN A 167 32.68 -32.58 8.38
CA ASN A 167 33.30 -31.66 7.42
C ASN A 167 33.96 -30.49 8.16
N ASP A 168 35.06 -29.95 7.63
CA ASP A 168 35.67 -28.74 8.15
C ASP A 168 34.67 -27.56 8.12
N PRO A 169 34.63 -26.73 9.17
CA PRO A 169 33.69 -25.61 9.23
C PRO A 169 34.00 -24.61 8.11
N LEU A 170 33.04 -24.43 7.21
CA LEU A 170 33.08 -23.37 6.20
C LEU A 170 33.13 -22.00 6.88
N PRO A 171 33.89 -21.02 6.35
CA PRO A 171 33.91 -19.70 6.93
C PRO A 171 32.52 -19.04 6.78
N GLY A 172 32.05 -18.38 7.85
CA GLY A 172 30.69 -17.84 7.92
C GLY A 172 30.33 -16.85 6.80
N TRP A 173 31.33 -16.18 6.20
CA TRP A 173 31.12 -15.31 5.04
C TRP A 173 30.67 -16.08 3.78
N ASN A 174 31.11 -17.32 3.57
CA ASN A 174 30.65 -18.16 2.45
C ASN A 174 29.16 -18.47 2.58
N ILE A 175 28.73 -18.79 3.80
CA ILE A 175 27.33 -19.10 4.10
C ILE A 175 26.47 -17.85 3.93
N ALA A 176 26.93 -16.71 4.43
CA ALA A 176 26.22 -15.44 4.25
C ALA A 176 26.13 -15.05 2.76
N ALA A 177 27.24 -15.15 2.01
CA ALA A 177 27.28 -14.82 0.59
C ALA A 177 26.38 -15.74 -0.24
N SER A 178 26.48 -17.07 -0.04
CA SER A 178 25.62 -18.03 -0.73
C SER A 178 24.13 -17.80 -0.43
N TYR A 179 23.79 -17.48 0.81
CA TYR A 179 22.41 -17.16 1.20
C TYR A 179 21.91 -15.87 0.52
N ILE A 180 22.70 -14.80 0.51
CA ILE A 180 22.34 -13.54 -0.15
C ILE A 180 22.18 -13.75 -1.66
N VAL A 181 23.10 -14.47 -2.31
CA VAL A 181 23.02 -14.79 -3.73
C VAL A 181 21.76 -15.60 -4.02
N TRP A 182 21.46 -16.62 -3.22
CA TRP A 182 20.23 -17.41 -3.34
C TRP A 182 18.97 -16.55 -3.24
N LEU A 183 18.92 -15.63 -2.26
CA LEU A 183 17.80 -14.70 -2.10
C LEU A 183 17.67 -13.76 -3.30
N LEU A 184 18.76 -13.22 -3.82
CA LEU A 184 18.73 -12.35 -4.99
C LEU A 184 18.26 -13.10 -6.25
N VAL A 185 18.78 -14.31 -6.50
CA VAL A 185 18.39 -15.15 -7.64
C VAL A 185 16.90 -15.51 -7.59
N THR A 186 16.40 -15.97 -6.44
CA THR A 186 14.97 -16.32 -6.30
C THR A 186 14.06 -15.10 -6.48
N ARG A 187 14.48 -13.91 -6.03
CA ARG A 187 13.73 -12.66 -6.25
C ARG A 187 13.79 -12.19 -7.70
N PHE A 188 14.94 -12.36 -8.36
CA PHE A 188 15.09 -12.10 -9.79
C PHE A 188 14.13 -12.97 -10.60
N LEU A 189 14.14 -14.28 -10.38
CA LEU A 189 13.25 -15.22 -11.07
C LEU A 189 11.77 -14.88 -10.85
N LYS A 190 11.38 -14.57 -9.61
CA LYS A 190 10.00 -14.19 -9.29
C LYS A 190 9.56 -12.89 -9.97
N LEU A 191 10.49 -11.97 -10.20
CA LEU A 191 10.26 -10.69 -10.88
C LEU A 191 10.65 -10.72 -12.35
N PHE A 192 10.97 -11.89 -12.91
CA PHE A 192 11.41 -12.01 -14.30
C PHE A 192 10.45 -11.33 -15.30
N PRO A 193 9.11 -11.46 -15.20
CA PRO A 193 8.20 -10.76 -16.10
C PRO A 193 8.29 -9.22 -16.03
N HIS A 194 8.71 -8.67 -14.89
CA HIS A 194 8.96 -7.24 -14.76
C HIS A 194 10.23 -6.85 -15.52
N PHE A 195 11.32 -7.60 -15.34
CA PHE A 195 12.60 -7.30 -15.96
C PHE A 195 12.58 -7.44 -17.48
N VAL A 196 11.77 -8.35 -18.02
CA VAL A 196 11.53 -8.43 -19.47
C VAL A 196 10.95 -7.12 -20.02
N LYS A 197 10.05 -6.46 -19.28
CA LYS A 197 9.46 -5.18 -19.69
C LYS A 197 10.37 -3.98 -19.38
N ARG A 198 11.13 -4.04 -18.29
CA ARG A 198 11.91 -2.92 -17.72
C ARG A 198 13.26 -3.44 -17.16
N PRO A 199 14.21 -3.78 -18.03
CA PRO A 199 15.48 -4.39 -17.61
C PRO A 199 16.35 -3.45 -16.76
N GLN A 200 16.25 -2.14 -16.99
CA GLN A 200 17.03 -1.14 -16.26
C GLN A 200 16.68 -1.02 -14.77
N ASP A 201 15.60 -1.68 -14.30
CA ASP A 201 15.20 -1.61 -12.90
C ASP A 201 16.01 -2.59 -12.00
N ILE A 202 16.81 -3.49 -12.61
CA ILE A 202 17.56 -4.56 -11.93
C ILE A 202 18.45 -4.09 -10.78
N TRP A 203 19.02 -2.88 -10.85
CA TRP A 203 19.88 -2.34 -9.79
C TRP A 203 19.14 -2.14 -8.45
N VAL A 204 17.80 -2.03 -8.47
CA VAL A 204 16.96 -1.89 -7.27
C VAL A 204 16.68 -3.24 -6.60
N LEU A 205 17.08 -4.36 -7.20
CA LEU A 205 16.80 -5.71 -6.68
C LEU A 205 17.35 -5.95 -5.25
N PRO A 206 18.57 -5.51 -4.88
CA PRO A 206 19.05 -5.61 -3.51
C PRO A 206 18.20 -4.80 -2.53
N CYS A 207 17.77 -3.59 -2.93
CA CYS A 207 16.84 -2.79 -2.12
C CYS A 207 15.49 -3.49 -1.96
N TRP A 208 14.99 -4.18 -2.99
CA TRP A 208 13.77 -4.98 -2.91
C TRP A 208 13.90 -6.14 -1.91
N LEU A 209 15.07 -6.76 -1.80
CA LEU A 209 15.30 -7.79 -0.79
C LEU A 209 15.13 -7.25 0.63
N VAL A 210 15.82 -6.15 0.96
CA VAL A 210 15.67 -5.46 2.26
C VAL A 210 14.22 -5.06 2.50
N PHE A 211 13.57 -4.56 1.46
CA PHE A 211 12.18 -4.11 1.52
C PHE A 211 11.19 -5.25 1.79
N ASN A 212 11.46 -6.47 1.31
CA ASN A 212 10.63 -7.64 1.62
C ASN A 212 10.69 -8.00 3.11
N TYR A 213 11.86 -7.92 3.74
CA TYR A 213 11.99 -8.12 5.19
C TYR A 213 11.26 -7.03 5.98
N TYR A 214 11.41 -5.76 5.56
CA TYR A 214 10.61 -4.68 6.11
C TYR A 214 9.11 -4.96 5.99
N PHE A 215 8.63 -5.45 4.84
CA PHE A 215 7.23 -5.82 4.66
C PHE A 215 6.78 -7.00 5.50
N ALA A 216 7.64 -7.98 5.80
CA ALA A 216 7.29 -9.05 6.72
C ALA A 216 7.04 -8.49 8.13
N ILE A 217 7.93 -7.63 8.64
CA ILE A 217 7.75 -6.96 9.93
C ILE A 217 6.50 -6.06 9.91
N MET A 218 6.32 -5.27 8.86
CA MET A 218 5.15 -4.41 8.70
C MET A 218 3.84 -5.20 8.65
N LYS A 219 3.82 -6.40 8.04
CA LYS A 219 2.65 -7.29 8.05
C LYS A 219 2.31 -7.77 9.46
N LEU A 220 3.31 -8.12 10.27
CA LEU A 220 3.10 -8.48 11.68
C LEU A 220 2.61 -7.28 12.50
N TYR A 221 3.19 -6.10 12.30
CA TYR A 221 2.71 -4.88 12.92
C TYR A 221 1.26 -4.53 12.51
N ALA A 222 0.92 -4.71 11.23
CA ALA A 222 -0.44 -4.52 10.72
C ALA A 222 -1.44 -5.49 11.37
N LEU A 223 -1.01 -6.73 11.63
CA LEU A 223 -1.81 -7.75 12.32
C LEU A 223 -2.16 -7.36 13.77
N LEU A 224 -1.25 -6.69 14.47
CA LEU A 224 -1.50 -6.19 15.83
C LEU A 224 -2.32 -4.88 15.84
N THR A 225 -2.35 -4.15 14.72
CA THR A 225 -3.01 -2.84 14.59
C THR A 225 -4.27 -2.87 13.72
N LEU A 226 -5.02 -3.97 13.75
CA LEU A 226 -6.25 -4.11 12.95
C LEU A 226 -7.42 -3.24 13.41
N HIS A 227 -7.34 -2.65 14.61
CA HIS A 227 -8.32 -1.70 15.13
C HIS A 227 -8.29 -0.36 14.38
N GLU A 228 -7.17 -0.02 13.74
CA GLU A 228 -7.04 1.17 12.91
C GLU A 228 -7.77 1.01 11.57
N VAL A 229 -8.92 1.71 11.45
CA VAL A 229 -9.77 1.69 10.25
C VAL A 229 -9.77 3.01 9.46
N GLY A 230 -9.11 4.05 9.98
CA GLY A 230 -9.07 5.38 9.37
C GLY A 230 -8.39 5.41 8.00
N TRP A 231 -8.86 6.32 7.14
CA TRP A 231 -8.28 6.54 5.81
C TRP A 231 -6.88 7.18 5.84
N GLY A 232 -6.44 7.73 6.98
CA GLY A 232 -5.09 8.26 7.26
C GLY A 232 -4.59 9.39 6.35
N THR A 233 -5.28 9.67 5.25
CA THR A 233 -4.91 10.60 4.16
C THR A 233 -6.09 11.41 3.63
N ARG A 234 -7.33 11.09 4.03
CA ARG A 234 -8.53 11.91 3.78
C ARG A 234 -9.15 12.24 5.13
N ASN A 235 -9.22 13.52 5.47
CA ASN A 235 -10.05 13.99 6.57
C ASN A 235 -11.50 13.87 6.12
N LEU A 236 -12.18 12.80 6.53
CA LEU A 236 -13.60 12.60 6.24
C LEU A 236 -14.48 13.59 7.02
N ASN A 237 -13.96 14.19 8.09
CA ASN A 237 -14.65 15.20 8.88
C ASN A 237 -14.95 16.48 8.06
N ALA A 238 -14.17 16.78 7.02
CA ALA A 238 -14.42 17.93 6.14
C ALA A 238 -15.50 17.65 5.07
N ALA A 239 -15.90 16.39 4.88
CA ALA A 239 -16.91 16.00 3.90
C ALA A 239 -18.30 15.82 4.52
N GLN A 240 -18.44 16.01 5.83
CA GLN A 240 -19.70 15.93 6.57
C GLN A 240 -20.29 17.29 6.91
N GLU A 241 -19.61 18.39 6.58
CA GLU A 241 -20.21 19.72 6.69
C GLU A 241 -21.25 19.89 5.57
N PRO A 242 -22.50 20.30 5.90
CA PRO A 242 -23.48 20.62 4.87
C PRO A 242 -22.91 21.73 3.97
N PRO A 243 -23.27 21.78 2.66
CA PRO A 243 -22.78 22.83 1.80
C PRO A 243 -23.17 24.19 2.40
N MET A 244 -22.16 24.97 2.81
CA MET A 244 -22.39 26.31 3.34
C MET A 244 -23.26 27.10 2.37
N THR A 245 -24.30 27.73 2.91
CA THR A 245 -25.21 28.54 2.11
C THR A 245 -24.44 29.74 1.54
N VAL A 246 -24.85 30.22 0.36
CA VAL A 246 -24.16 31.32 -0.35
C VAL A 246 -23.95 32.56 0.52
N ASN A 247 -24.81 32.77 1.52
CA ASN A 247 -24.71 33.87 2.48
C ASN A 247 -23.53 33.73 3.47
N GLU A 248 -23.13 32.51 3.84
CA GLU A 248 -21.98 32.29 4.74
C GLU A 248 -20.63 32.53 4.04
N LYS A 249 -20.56 32.28 2.72
CA LYS A 249 -19.38 32.60 1.90
C LYS A 249 -19.15 34.10 1.77
N ASN A 250 -20.22 34.89 1.64
CA ASN A 250 -20.11 36.35 1.55
C ASN A 250 -19.70 36.99 2.88
N ASN A 251 -20.18 36.46 4.02
CA ASN A 251 -19.75 36.95 5.33
C ASN A 251 -18.29 36.63 5.65
N GLN A 252 -17.77 35.47 5.22
CA GLN A 252 -16.34 35.15 5.38
C GLN A 252 -15.44 35.99 4.46
N GLN A 253 -15.89 36.35 3.25
CA GLN A 253 -15.15 37.30 2.40
C GLN A 253 -15.12 38.71 2.98
N HIS A 254 -16.22 39.18 3.61
CA HIS A 254 -16.24 40.48 4.27
C HIS A 254 -15.41 40.53 5.57
N GLN A 255 -15.34 39.44 6.34
CA GLN A 255 -14.47 39.35 7.52
C GLN A 255 -12.98 39.25 7.14
N GLY A 256 -12.63 38.48 6.10
CA GLY A 256 -11.25 38.35 5.63
C GLY A 256 -10.63 39.64 5.07
N GLN A 257 -11.45 40.62 4.67
CA GLN A 257 -11.01 41.91 4.16
C GLN A 257 -10.77 42.96 5.25
N HIS A 258 -11.31 42.75 6.47
CA HIS A 258 -11.09 43.65 7.61
C HIS A 258 -9.83 43.29 8.42
N ASP A 259 -9.44 42.01 8.42
CA ASP A 259 -8.26 41.51 9.14
C ASP A 259 -6.94 41.62 8.34
N THR A 260 -7.00 41.89 7.02
CA THR A 260 -5.82 42.05 6.14
C THR A 260 -5.36 43.50 5.98
N LYS A 261 -5.75 44.41 6.89
CA LYS A 261 -5.27 45.81 6.90
C LYS A 261 -4.31 46.16 8.03
N ILE A 262 -3.99 45.24 8.93
CA ILE A 262 -3.11 45.49 10.09
C ILE A 262 -1.88 44.58 10.04
N GLU A 263 -1.14 44.58 8.93
CA GLU A 263 0.20 43.98 8.92
C GLU A 263 1.16 44.54 7.84
N MET A 264 0.81 45.65 7.17
CA MET A 264 1.71 46.34 6.23
C MET A 264 2.18 47.74 6.68
N ASP A 265 1.66 48.30 7.78
CA ASP A 265 2.11 49.61 8.30
C ASP A 265 3.22 49.52 9.36
N THR A 266 3.52 48.31 9.87
CA THR A 266 4.56 48.07 10.90
C THR A 266 5.92 47.64 10.35
N LEU A 267 6.08 47.53 9.03
CA LEU A 267 7.37 47.24 8.37
C LEU A 267 8.02 48.47 7.73
N ASN A 268 7.37 49.63 7.72
CA ASN A 268 7.86 50.86 7.07
C ASN A 268 8.32 51.98 8.03
N THR A 269 8.40 51.72 9.34
CA THR A 269 8.74 52.74 10.36
C THR A 269 10.06 52.51 11.10
N ASN A 270 10.86 51.48 10.75
CA ASN A 270 12.16 51.20 11.40
C ASN A 270 13.39 51.32 10.48
N SER A 271 13.31 52.04 9.37
CA SER A 271 14.44 52.26 8.46
C SER A 271 14.70 53.73 8.12
N ASN A 272 14.50 54.65 9.06
CA ASN A 272 14.90 56.06 8.90
C ASN A 272 15.33 56.70 10.23
N SER A 273 16.51 56.34 10.71
CA SER A 273 17.30 57.15 11.65
C SER A 273 18.72 56.61 11.81
N ASN A 274 19.58 56.83 10.81
CA ASN A 274 20.87 57.45 11.11
C ASN A 274 21.56 58.01 9.86
N SER A 275 21.93 59.26 10.04
CA SER A 275 22.48 60.23 9.10
C SER A 275 23.97 60.04 8.81
N ASN A 276 24.33 60.53 7.62
CA ASN A 276 25.59 61.19 7.26
C ASN A 276 26.90 60.38 7.19
N SER A 277 27.44 60.24 5.98
CA SER A 277 28.57 61.07 5.52
C SER A 277 28.96 60.73 4.08
N ASN A 278 29.26 61.77 3.30
CA ASN A 278 30.24 61.88 2.20
C ASN A 278 30.34 60.75 1.15
N SER A 279 30.51 60.96 -0.15
CA SER A 279 30.76 62.10 -1.02
C SER A 279 30.98 61.51 -2.43
N SER A 280 30.68 62.29 -3.47
CA SER A 280 31.36 62.29 -4.78
C SER A 280 31.31 61.06 -5.73
N ASN A 281 30.74 61.35 -6.91
CA ASN A 281 31.26 61.12 -8.27
C ASN A 281 31.01 59.83 -9.06
N HIS A 282 30.62 60.10 -10.32
CA HIS A 282 30.84 59.36 -11.56
C HIS A 282 30.02 58.08 -11.80
N SER A 283 29.06 58.07 -12.74
CA SER A 283 29.12 58.12 -14.22
C SER A 283 29.15 56.73 -14.87
N GLN A 284 28.13 56.50 -15.71
CA GLN A 284 28.15 55.77 -16.99
C GLN A 284 28.46 54.26 -17.03
N ARG A 285 27.55 53.57 -17.76
CA ARG A 285 27.76 52.51 -18.79
C ARG A 285 28.47 51.23 -18.29
N GLN A 286 28.00 50.01 -18.54
CA GLN A 286 27.29 49.41 -19.68
C GLN A 286 26.32 48.34 -19.18
#